data_AF-A0A7K7ZC51-F1
#
_entry.id   AF-A0A7K7ZC51-F1
#
_cell.length_a   1.000
_cell.length_b   1.000
_cell.length_c   1.000
_cell.angle_alpha   90.00
_cell.angle_beta   90.00
_cell.angle_gamma   90.00
#
_symmetry.space_group_name_H-M   'P 1'
#
loop_
_entity.id
_entity.type
_entity.pdbx_description
1 polymer ?
#
loop_
_entity_poly.entity_id
_entity_poly.type
_entity_poly.pdbx_seq_one_letter_code
_entity_poly.pdbx_strand_id
1 'polypeptide(L)' 'FTYFSLLGSASSQSMRKFSCVTLSTKQLNVRNLVSYEKHQIPINAIMFITTKGIRICVSADQKWVQAAMKHIDGRRTAK' A
#
# COMPACT_ATOMS: atom_id res chain seq x y z
N PHE A 1 -53.05 12.52 -0.63
CA PHE A 1 -51.92 11.77 -0.06
C PHE A 1 -50.63 12.27 -0.69
N THR A 2 -49.91 13.16 -0.01
CA THR A 2 -48.66 13.72 -0.55
C THR A 2 -47.50 12.89 0.01
N TYR A 3 -46.84 12.14 -0.86
CA TYR A 3 -45.72 11.26 -0.52
C TYR A 3 -44.50 12.14 -0.23
N PHE A 4 -44.17 12.30 1.04
CA PHE A 4 -42.86 12.79 1.42
C PHE A 4 -41.84 11.68 1.19
N SER A 5 -40.57 12.07 1.06
CA SER A 5 -39.35 11.23 1.03
C SER A 5 -38.80 10.93 -0.35
N LEU A 6 -37.79 11.69 -0.76
CA LEU A 6 -36.50 11.05 -1.01
C LEU A 6 -35.41 11.76 -0.20
N LEU A 7 -34.92 10.97 0.72
CA LEU A 7 -33.93 11.21 1.75
C LEU A 7 -32.53 11.11 1.10
N GLY A 8 -31.64 12.02 1.50
CA GLY A 8 -30.20 11.79 1.49
C GLY A 8 -29.46 12.29 0.25
N SER A 9 -28.81 13.44 0.40
CA SER A 9 -27.63 13.79 -0.40
C SER A 9 -26.58 12.68 -0.24
N ALA A 10 -26.26 11.97 -1.32
CA ALA A 10 -25.11 11.08 -1.35
C ALA A 10 -23.84 11.93 -1.19
N SER A 11 -23.38 12.11 0.04
CA SER A 11 -22.06 12.65 0.30
C SER A 11 -21.06 11.68 -0.31
N SER A 12 -20.48 12.06 -1.46
CA SER A 12 -19.29 11.41 -2.00
C SER A 12 -18.16 11.66 -1.01
N GLN A 13 -18.09 10.84 0.04
CA GLN A 13 -16.91 10.78 0.88
C GLN A 13 -15.83 10.24 -0.04
N SER A 14 -15.02 11.15 -0.61
CA SER A 14 -13.83 10.80 -1.37
C SER A 14 -13.01 9.87 -0.48
N MET A 15 -13.12 8.56 -0.70
CA MET A 15 -12.28 7.58 -0.03
C MET A 15 -10.86 8.03 -0.30
N ARG A 16 -10.13 8.40 0.76
CA ARG A 16 -8.74 8.81 0.64
C ARG A 16 -7.98 7.61 0.07
N LYS A 17 -7.79 7.61 -1.24
CA LYS A 17 -6.98 6.62 -1.93
C LYS A 17 -5.55 6.92 -1.54
N PHE A 18 -5.06 6.23 -0.51
CA PHE A 18 -3.69 6.38 -0.05
C PHE A 18 -2.79 5.99 -1.22
N SER A 19 -2.06 6.97 -1.75
CA SER A 19 -1.10 6.76 -2.80
C SER A 19 0.28 7.16 -2.32
N CYS A 20 1.30 6.46 -2.80
CA CYS A 20 2.69 6.78 -2.53
C CYS A 20 3.05 8.08 -3.26
N VAL A 21 2.98 9.21 -2.56
CA VAL A 21 3.45 10.51 -3.06
C VAL A 21 4.92 10.79 -2.72
N THR A 22 5.44 10.11 -1.69
CA THR A 22 6.84 10.23 -1.24
C THR A 22 7.45 8.84 -1.15
N LEU A 23 8.62 8.69 -1.75
CA LEU A 23 9.37 7.43 -1.77
C LEU A 23 10.53 7.51 -0.80
N SER A 24 10.64 6.55 0.10
CA SER A 24 11.82 6.40 0.93
C SER A 24 12.97 5.83 0.10
N THR A 25 14.12 6.49 0.16
CA THR A 25 15.39 5.99 -0.41
C THR A 25 16.16 5.11 0.58
N LYS A 26 15.71 5.05 1.85
CA LYS A 26 16.40 4.30 2.88
C LYS A 26 16.13 2.81 2.70
N GLN A 27 17.21 2.03 2.67
CA GLN A 27 17.09 0.57 2.67
C GLN A 27 16.49 0.11 4.00
N LEU A 28 15.35 -0.60 3.89
CA LEU A 28 14.67 -1.18 5.04
C LEU A 28 15.25 -2.55 5.38
N ASN A 29 15.22 -2.92 6.66
CA ASN A 29 15.58 -4.27 7.06
C ASN A 29 14.47 -5.24 6.64
N VAL A 30 14.75 -6.07 5.63
CA VAL A 30 13.86 -7.09 5.06
C VAL A 30 13.24 -8.04 6.08
N ARG A 31 13.93 -8.30 7.20
CA ARG A 31 13.42 -9.18 8.27
C ARG A 31 12.18 -8.60 8.95
N ASN A 32 12.06 -7.28 9.01
CA ASN A 32 10.95 -6.58 9.65
C ASN A 32 9.78 -6.34 8.70
N LEU A 33 9.89 -6.76 7.43
CA LEU A 33 8.82 -6.64 6.43
C LEU A 33 7.96 -7.90 6.45
N VAL A 34 6.65 -7.72 6.52
CA VAL A 34 5.67 -8.83 6.59
C VAL A 34 4.98 -9.02 5.24
N SER A 35 4.63 -7.90 4.61
CA SER A 35 3.83 -7.89 3.39
C SER A 35 4.21 -6.67 2.56
N TYR A 36 3.78 -6.67 1.30
CA TYR A 36 3.92 -5.53 0.41
C TYR A 36 2.67 -5.39 -0.46
N GLU A 37 2.39 -4.16 -0.86
CA GLU A 37 1.34 -3.79 -1.80
C GLU A 37 1.96 -3.03 -2.98
N LYS A 38 1.49 -3.30 -4.20
CA LYS A 38 1.97 -2.61 -5.42
C LYS A 38 1.07 -1.41 -5.69
N HIS A 39 1.65 -0.22 -5.71
CA HIS A 39 0.95 1.02 -6.05
C HIS A 39 1.53 1.56 -7.35
N GLN A 40 0.70 1.64 -8.39
CA GLN A 40 1.15 2.08 -9.74
C GLN A 40 0.72 3.52 -10.08
N ILE A 41 -0.04 4.17 -9.20
CA ILE A 41 -0.62 5.50 -9.47
C ILE A 41 -0.32 6.41 -8.28
N PRO A 42 0.30 7.59 -8.45
CA PRO A 42 0.76 8.19 -9.72
C PRO A 42 2.16 7.72 -10.15
N ILE A 43 2.89 7.00 -9.30
CA ILE A 43 4.25 6.50 -9.55
C ILE A 43 4.33 5.01 -9.21
N ASN A 44 5.24 4.28 -9.87
CA ASN A 44 5.50 2.87 -9.59
C ASN A 44 6.22 2.72 -8.25
N ALA A 45 5.45 2.45 -7.20
CA ALA A 45 5.91 2.32 -5.83
C ALA A 45 5.50 0.98 -5.23
N ILE A 46 6.36 0.46 -4.37
CA ILE A 46 6.05 -0.68 -3.51
C ILE A 46 5.83 -0.14 -2.10
N MET A 47 4.65 -0.42 -1.55
CA MET A 47 4.33 -0.09 -0.16
C MET A 47 4.62 -1.31 0.71
N PHE A 48 5.69 -1.23 1.50
CA PHE A 48 6.02 -2.26 2.47
C PHE A 48 5.24 -2.07 3.76
N ILE A 49 4.76 -3.19 4.31
CA ILE A 49 4.10 -3.25 5.60
C ILE A 49 5.06 -3.93 6.58
N THR A 50 5.47 -3.18 7.59
CA THR A 50 6.34 -3.69 8.65
C THR A 50 5.56 -4.49 9.68
N THR A 51 6.26 -5.27 10.52
CA THR A 51 5.67 -5.97 11.67
C THR A 51 4.93 -5.05 12.64
N LYS A 52 5.31 -3.76 12.69
CA LYS A 52 4.68 -2.74 13.53
C LYS A 52 3.43 -2.11 12.87
N GLY A 53 3.00 -2.59 11.71
CA GLY A 53 1.88 -2.03 10.95
C GLY A 53 2.21 -0.71 10.22
N ILE A 54 3.46 -0.26 10.26
CA ILE A 54 3.91 0.95 9.55
C ILE A 54 3.99 0.64 8.06
N ARG A 55 3.39 1.53 7.25
CA ARG A 55 3.40 1.47 5.79
C ARG A 55 4.48 2.40 5.25
N ILE A 56 5.38 1.88 4.43
CA ILE A 56 6.51 2.64 3.88
C ILE A 56 6.52 2.46 2.36
N CYS A 57 6.38 3.57 1.63
CA CYS A 57 6.49 3.60 0.19
C CYS A 57 7.96 3.67 -0.25
N VAL A 58 8.34 2.83 -1.20
CA VAL A 58 9.68 2.81 -1.82
C VAL A 58 9.56 2.67 -3.34
N SER A 59 10.56 3.12 -4.10
CA SER A 59 10.55 2.92 -5.56
C SER A 59 10.75 1.45 -5.91
N ALA A 60 10.00 0.97 -6.89
CA ALA A 60 10.10 -0.40 -7.40
C ALA A 60 11.43 -0.68 -8.13
N ASP A 61 12.16 0.36 -8.53
CA ASP A 61 13.36 0.30 -9.37
C ASP A 61 14.62 -0.11 -8.59
N GLN A 62 14.56 -0.09 -7.25
CA GLN A 62 15.71 -0.44 -6.43
C GLN A 62 15.90 -1.96 -6.33
N LYS A 63 17.11 -2.45 -6.61
CA LYS A 63 17.45 -3.90 -6.58
C LYS A 63 17.10 -4.57 -5.25
N TRP A 64 17.31 -3.89 -4.12
CA TRP A 64 16.98 -4.44 -2.80
C TRP A 64 15.47 -4.60 -2.59
N VAL A 65 14.64 -3.78 -3.22
CA VAL A 65 13.17 -3.88 -3.15
C VAL A 65 12.70 -5.14 -3.83
N GLN A 66 13.29 -5.49 -4.98
CA GLN A 66 13.03 -6.77 -5.65
C GLN A 66 13.46 -7.97 -4.80
N ALA A 67 14.64 -7.89 -4.17
CA ALA A 67 15.11 -8.93 -3.24
C ALA A 67 14.18 -9.07 -2.02
N ALA A 68 13.69 -7.94 -1.49
CA ALA A 68 12.75 -7.91 -0.38
C ALA A 68 11.41 -8.56 -0.73
N MET A 69 10.85 -8.26 -1.91
CA MET A 69 9.63 -8.90 -2.40
C MET A 69 9.83 -10.42 -2.52
N LYS A 70 10.92 -10.88 -3.14
CA LYS A 70 11.24 -12.31 -3.25
C LYS A 70 11.33 -12.99 -1.88
N HIS A 71 11.94 -12.34 -0.89
CA HIS A 71 12.04 -12.89 0.46
C HIS A 71 10.67 -12.98 1.17
N ILE A 72 9.77 -12.03 0.94
CA ILE A 72 8.39 -12.07 1.46
C ILE A 72 7.60 -13.17 0.75
N ASP A 73 7.70 -13.26 -0.58
CA ASP A 73 6.99 -14.26 -1.37
C ASP A 73 7.46 -15.69 -1.03
N GLY A 74 8.76 -15.91 -0.84
CA GLY A 74 9.28 -17.20 -0.38
C GLY A 74 8.74 -17.62 1.00
N ARG A 75 8.53 -16.67 1.92
CA ARG A 75 7.89 -16.96 3.22
C ARG A 75 6.40 -17.29 3.09
N ARG A 76 5.71 -16.74 2.08
CA ARG A 76 4.30 -17.05 1.82
C ARG A 76 4.11 -18.42 1.19
N THR A 77 5.01 -18.84 0.29
CA THR A 77 4.93 -20.14 -0.38
C THR A 77 5.34 -21.31 0.52
N ALA A 78 6.16 -21.06 1.55
CA ALA A 78 6.59 -22.09 2.50
C ALA A 78 5.54 -22.44 3.58
N LYS A 79 4.36 -21.81 3.54
CA LYS A 79 3.26 -21.99 4.51
C LYS A 79 2.05 -22.57 3.79
#